data_AF-A0A511T626-F1
#
_entry.id   AF-A0A511T626-F1
#
_cell.length_a   1.000
_cell.length_b   1.000
_cell.length_c   1.000
_cell.angle_alpha   90.00
_cell.angle_beta   90.00
_cell.angle_gamma   90.00
#
_symmetry.space_group_name_H-M   'P 1'
#
loop_
_entity.id
_entity.type
_entity.pdbx_description
1 polymer ?
#
loop_
_entity_poly.entity_id
_entity_poly.type
_entity_poly.pdbx_seq_one_letter_code
_entity_poly.pdbx_strand_id
1 'polypeptide(L)'
;MQILGISLAAEECMSISPHQGQDSTHDELDVIKATRCGWTLNGHLVKDNIINVPAGITNVLLFETAPDLVDPSIHLRTTGAPPRLPIDLFVPTDVPIHDFLPAGQYILICRFRDILAGDINGTLNVGTGTEDPRGDANVSV
;
A
#
# COMPACT_ATOMS: atom_id res chain seq x y z
N MET A 1 -29.97 37.82 13.37
CA MET A 1 -29.45 36.45 13.13
C MET A 1 -28.34 36.57 12.10
N GLN A 2 -27.08 36.47 12.53
CA GLN A 2 -25.92 36.44 11.64
C GLN A 2 -25.44 34.99 11.59
N ILE A 3 -25.46 34.39 10.41
CA ILE A 3 -24.95 33.04 10.17
C ILE A 3 -23.46 33.19 9.85
N LEU A 4 -22.66 32.58 10.72
CA LEU A 4 -21.21 32.50 10.66
C LEU A 4 -20.81 31.73 9.38
N GLY A 5 -20.18 32.43 8.43
CA GLY A 5 -19.54 31.81 7.28
C GLY A 5 -18.24 31.15 7.73
N ILE A 6 -18.20 29.82 7.70
CA ILE A 6 -16.97 29.05 7.94
C ILE A 6 -16.11 29.10 6.67
N SER A 7 -14.96 29.77 6.79
CA SER A 7 -13.88 29.78 5.81
C SER A 7 -13.39 28.38 5.51
N LEU A 8 -13.39 28.01 4.23
CA LEU A 8 -12.69 26.85 3.71
C LEU A 8 -11.21 27.27 3.51
N ALA A 9 -10.35 26.89 4.44
CA ALA A 9 -8.90 26.98 4.23
C ALA A 9 -8.49 25.82 3.32
N ALA A 10 -8.16 26.12 2.08
CA ALA A 10 -7.45 25.22 1.20
C ALA A 10 -5.98 25.20 1.66
N GLU A 11 -5.54 24.10 2.26
CA GLU A 11 -4.11 23.92 2.55
C GLU A 11 -3.40 23.42 1.29
N GLU A 12 -2.40 24.22 0.94
CA GLU A 12 -1.56 24.18 -0.24
C GLU A 12 -0.56 23.02 -0.13
N CYS A 13 -0.56 22.11 -1.11
CA CYS A 13 0.41 21.02 -1.21
C CYS A 13 1.83 21.58 -1.41
N MET A 14 2.58 21.78 -0.33
CA MET A 14 4.03 22.03 -0.40
C MET A 14 4.80 20.71 -0.40
N SER A 15 5.42 20.40 -1.53
CA SER A 15 6.40 19.33 -1.69
C SER A 15 7.66 19.60 -0.86
N ILE A 16 8.07 18.62 -0.05
CA ILE A 16 9.42 18.56 0.50
C ILE A 16 9.94 17.13 0.44
N SER A 17 11.11 16.96 -0.16
CA SER A 17 12.02 15.83 -0.08
C SER A 17 13.43 16.42 -0.26
N PRO A 18 14.54 15.73 0.09
CA PRO A 18 14.67 14.34 0.54
C PRO A 18 15.64 14.16 1.75
N HIS A 19 15.87 12.88 2.11
CA HIS A 19 16.96 12.33 2.92
C HIS A 19 16.76 12.28 4.45
N GLN A 20 16.42 11.09 4.95
CA GLN A 20 17.13 10.56 6.11
C GLN A 20 17.01 9.04 6.15
N GLY A 21 18.16 8.36 6.09
CA GLY A 21 18.23 6.96 6.47
C GLY A 21 17.97 6.84 7.96
N GLN A 22 17.12 5.91 8.35
CA GLN A 22 17.03 5.47 9.73
C GLN A 22 17.04 3.95 9.77
N ASP A 23 18.18 3.46 10.25
CA ASP A 23 18.33 2.21 10.96
C ASP A 23 17.50 2.33 12.24
N SER A 24 16.34 1.66 12.26
CA SER A 24 15.46 1.59 13.43
C SER A 24 14.91 0.18 13.52
N THR A 25 15.15 -0.44 14.68
CA THR A 25 14.54 -1.70 15.13
C THR A 25 13.05 -1.73 14.74
N HIS A 26 12.72 -2.55 13.75
CA HIS A 26 11.45 -2.53 13.02
C HIS A 26 10.35 -3.22 13.85
N ASP A 27 9.83 -2.51 14.85
CA ASP A 27 8.54 -2.82 15.52
C ASP A 27 7.42 -1.91 14.99
N GLU A 28 7.68 -1.14 13.93
CA GLU A 28 6.68 -0.26 13.31
C GLU A 28 5.90 -1.05 12.25
N LEU A 29 4.57 -1.02 12.38
CA LEU A 29 3.60 -1.65 11.48
C LEU A 29 3.58 -0.90 10.15
N ASP A 30 3.72 -1.64 9.05
CA ASP A 30 3.50 -1.06 7.72
C ASP A 30 1.99 -0.99 7.45
N VAL A 31 1.46 0.22 7.44
CA VAL A 31 0.03 0.49 7.23
C VAL A 31 -0.23 0.77 5.75
N ILE A 32 -0.92 -0.16 5.10
CA ILE A 32 -1.38 -0.05 3.72
C ILE A 32 -2.85 0.35 3.75
N LYS A 33 -3.17 1.54 3.22
CA LYS A 33 -4.53 2.08 3.29
C LYS A 33 -5.11 2.39 1.92
N ALA A 34 -6.35 1.94 1.69
CA ALA A 34 -7.13 2.29 0.50
C ALA A 34 -7.84 3.64 0.69
N THR A 35 -7.70 4.55 -0.25
CA THR A 35 -8.39 5.86 -0.27
C THR A 35 -9.03 6.09 -1.64
N ARG A 36 -9.96 7.05 -1.75
CA ARG A 36 -10.52 7.45 -3.08
C ARG A 36 -9.46 7.88 -4.09
N CYS A 37 -8.29 8.34 -3.61
CA CYS A 37 -7.20 8.80 -4.46
C CYS A 37 -6.22 7.69 -4.86
N GLY A 38 -6.36 6.49 -4.30
CA GLY A 38 -5.42 5.40 -4.48
C GLY A 38 -4.94 4.82 -3.17
N TRP A 39 -3.84 4.07 -3.24
CA TRP A 39 -3.21 3.42 -2.09
C TRP A 39 -2.19 4.33 -1.41
N THR A 40 -2.13 4.24 -0.09
CA THR A 40 -1.09 4.89 0.71
C THR A 40 -0.32 3.86 1.52
N LEU A 41 0.98 4.10 1.72
CA LEU A 41 1.84 3.36 2.64
C LEU A 41 2.28 4.31 3.76
N ASN A 42 1.99 3.97 5.02
CA ASN A 42 2.33 4.77 6.20
C ASN A 42 1.87 6.25 6.06
N GLY A 43 0.67 6.44 5.50
CA GLY A 43 0.07 7.76 5.27
C GLY A 43 0.50 8.48 4.00
N HIS A 44 1.49 7.97 3.25
CA HIS A 44 1.98 8.58 2.01
C HIS A 44 1.38 7.93 0.78
N LEU A 45 0.84 8.75 -0.14
CA LEU A 45 0.31 8.26 -1.43
C LEU A 45 1.42 7.58 -2.24
N VAL A 46 1.18 6.34 -2.66
CA VAL A 46 2.15 5.60 -3.46
C VAL A 46 2.01 5.93 -4.94
N LYS A 47 3.15 6.14 -5.60
CA LYS A 47 3.19 6.41 -7.03
C LYS A 47 2.67 5.20 -7.81
N ASP A 48 1.84 5.45 -8.82
CA ASP A 48 1.27 4.44 -9.72
C ASP A 48 0.51 3.31 -8.98
N ASN A 49 0.13 3.54 -7.71
CA ASN A 49 -0.46 2.51 -6.83
C ASN A 49 0.43 1.27 -6.63
N ILE A 50 1.75 1.43 -6.69
CA ILE A 50 2.72 0.35 -6.48
C ILE A 50 3.33 0.47 -5.08
N ILE A 51 3.09 -0.54 -4.24
CA ILE A 51 3.63 -0.66 -2.89
C ILE A 51 4.74 -1.71 -2.90
N ASN A 52 5.89 -1.36 -2.34
CA ASN A 52 7.00 -2.29 -2.16
C ASN A 52 7.25 -2.47 -0.66
N VAL A 53 7.18 -3.71 -0.19
CA VAL A 53 7.51 -4.09 1.19
C VAL A 53 8.61 -5.14 1.17
N PRO A 54 9.56 -5.12 2.12
CA PRO A 54 10.58 -6.16 2.20
C PRO A 54 9.97 -7.55 2.47
N ALA A 55 10.66 -8.62 2.09
CA ALA A 55 10.31 -9.97 2.57
C ALA A 55 11.01 -10.21 3.90
N GLY A 56 10.26 -10.69 4.89
CA GLY A 56 10.80 -10.96 6.21
C GLY A 56 9.76 -11.56 7.15
N ILE A 57 10.24 -12.27 8.18
CA ILE A 57 9.45 -13.04 9.14
C ILE A 57 8.73 -12.12 10.16
N THR A 58 8.96 -10.81 10.10
CA THR A 58 8.50 -9.82 11.09
C THR A 58 7.69 -8.67 10.50
N ASN A 59 7.46 -8.63 9.19
CA ASN A 59 6.70 -7.53 8.58
C ASN A 59 5.23 -7.74 8.84
N VAL A 60 4.73 -7.05 9.87
CA VAL A 60 3.30 -7.02 10.16
C VAL A 60 2.68 -5.94 9.28
N LEU A 61 1.86 -6.38 8.33
CA LEU A 61 1.13 -5.47 7.46
C LEU A 61 -0.25 -5.21 8.06
N LEU A 62 -0.60 -3.94 8.22
CA LEU A 62 -1.94 -3.53 8.59
C LEU A 62 -2.65 -2.99 7.36
N PHE A 63 -3.80 -3.56 7.03
CA PHE A 63 -4.63 -3.06 5.94
C PHE A 63 -5.79 -2.23 6.49
N GLU A 64 -5.93 -1.02 5.96
CA GLU A 64 -6.99 -0.09 6.34
C GLU A 64 -7.75 0.43 5.13
N THR A 65 -8.92 1.01 5.39
CA THR A 65 -9.74 1.70 4.40
C THR A 65 -10.07 3.10 4.89
N ALA A 66 -10.13 4.07 4.00
CA ALA A 66 -10.57 5.42 4.35
C ALA A 66 -12.04 5.40 4.81
N PRO A 67 -12.41 6.22 5.82
CA PRO A 67 -13.74 6.17 6.44
C PRO A 67 -14.88 6.62 5.52
N ASP A 68 -14.56 7.24 4.38
CA ASP A 68 -15.51 7.70 3.37
C ASP A 68 -15.82 6.65 2.29
N LEU A 69 -15.21 5.46 2.38
CA LEU A 69 -15.54 4.29 1.57
C LEU A 69 -16.69 3.51 2.22
N VAL A 70 -17.74 3.22 1.47
CA VAL A 70 -18.93 2.50 1.99
C VAL A 70 -18.76 1.01 1.74
N ASP A 71 -18.86 0.20 2.80
CA ASP A 71 -18.75 -1.27 2.74
C ASP A 71 -17.48 -1.75 1.97
N PRO A 72 -16.28 -1.28 2.35
CA PRO A 72 -15.07 -1.60 1.60
C PRO A 72 -14.59 -3.04 1.88
N SER A 73 -14.04 -3.70 0.86
CA SER A 73 -13.43 -5.02 0.96
C SER A 73 -12.09 -5.08 0.24
N ILE A 74 -11.04 -5.52 0.93
CA ILE A 74 -9.69 -5.63 0.38
C ILE A 74 -9.41 -7.08 -0.03
N HIS A 75 -8.88 -7.24 -1.24
CA HIS A 75 -8.53 -8.50 -1.87
C HIS A 75 -7.07 -8.46 -2.35
N LEU A 76 -6.34 -9.53 -2.09
CA LEU A 76 -5.02 -9.79 -2.64
C LEU A 76 -5.07 -10.96 -3.62
N ARG A 77 -4.49 -10.79 -4.82
CA ARG A 77 -4.43 -11.83 -5.86
C ARG A 77 -3.00 -12.00 -6.38
N THR A 78 -2.46 -13.21 -6.32
CA THR A 78 -1.11 -13.52 -6.83
C THR A 78 -0.99 -13.34 -8.35
N THR A 79 0.11 -12.74 -8.85
CA THR A 79 0.31 -12.55 -10.31
C THR A 79 1.04 -13.68 -11.05
N GLY A 80 1.46 -14.78 -10.39
CA GLY A 80 2.25 -15.79 -11.11
C GLY A 80 2.61 -17.08 -10.39
N ALA A 81 1.66 -17.84 -9.83
CA ALA A 81 1.93 -19.23 -9.45
C ALA A 81 1.74 -20.18 -10.65
N PRO A 82 2.64 -21.17 -10.91
CA PRO A 82 2.40 -22.23 -11.89
C PRO A 82 1.18 -23.07 -11.47
N PRO A 83 0.49 -23.76 -12.39
CA PRO A 83 -0.97 -23.80 -12.52
C PRO A 83 -1.68 -24.20 -11.22
N ARG A 84 -1.80 -23.26 -10.30
CA ARG A 84 -2.58 -23.35 -9.09
C ARG A 84 -3.37 -22.06 -9.06
N LEU A 85 -4.67 -22.25 -8.97
CA LEU A 85 -5.70 -21.23 -9.12
C LEU A 85 -5.31 -19.91 -8.46
N PRO A 86 -5.67 -18.75 -9.04
CA PRO A 86 -5.47 -17.46 -8.39
C PRO A 86 -6.06 -17.54 -6.98
N ILE A 87 -5.23 -17.32 -5.96
CA ILE A 87 -5.70 -17.26 -4.58
C ILE A 87 -6.23 -15.83 -4.40
N ASP A 88 -7.53 -15.72 -4.17
CA ASP A 88 -8.16 -14.49 -3.73
C ASP A 88 -8.16 -14.51 -2.20
N LEU A 89 -7.25 -13.75 -1.60
CA LEU A 89 -7.14 -13.63 -0.15
C LEU A 89 -8.00 -12.44 0.28
N PHE A 90 -9.06 -12.73 1.02
CA PHE A 90 -9.80 -11.70 1.73
C PHE A 90 -8.95 -11.21 2.91
N VAL A 91 -8.68 -9.91 2.94
CA VAL A 91 -7.87 -9.28 3.96
C VAL A 91 -8.79 -8.61 4.98
N PRO A 92 -8.79 -9.05 6.25
CA PRO A 92 -9.51 -8.32 7.29
C PRO A 92 -8.90 -6.92 7.43
N THR A 93 -9.74 -5.89 7.41
CA THR A 93 -9.31 -4.53 7.73
C THR A 93 -9.11 -4.39 9.23
N ASP A 94 -8.21 -3.50 9.64
CA ASP A 94 -7.98 -3.14 11.05
C ASP A 94 -7.46 -4.30 11.92
N VAL A 95 -7.05 -5.41 11.28
CA VAL A 95 -6.41 -6.55 11.91
C VAL A 95 -5.00 -6.67 11.34
N PRO A 96 -3.95 -6.61 12.19
CA PRO A 96 -2.59 -6.83 11.72
C PRO A 96 -2.46 -8.24 11.12
N ILE A 97 -2.02 -8.33 9.87
CA ILE A 97 -1.69 -9.61 9.26
C ILE A 97 -0.27 -9.97 9.71
N HIS A 98 -0.21 -10.90 10.66
CA HIS A 98 1.03 -11.54 11.11
C HIS A 98 1.42 -12.73 10.22
N ASP A 99 0.49 -13.21 9.38
CA ASP A 99 0.75 -14.34 8.51
C ASP A 99 1.63 -13.92 7.33
N PHE A 100 2.70 -14.69 7.14
CA PHE A 100 3.73 -14.47 6.14
C PHE A 100 3.12 -14.43 4.74
N LEU A 101 2.98 -13.25 4.13
CA LEU A 101 2.75 -13.14 2.69
C LEU A 101 4.02 -13.66 1.99
N PRO A 102 3.93 -14.71 1.15
CA PRO A 102 5.08 -15.18 0.40
C PRO A 102 5.69 -14.04 -0.44
N ALA A 103 7.00 -14.06 -0.62
CA ALA A 103 7.66 -13.16 -1.55
C ALA A 103 7.06 -13.31 -2.96
N GLY A 104 6.80 -12.19 -3.61
CA GLY A 104 6.16 -12.17 -4.91
C GLY A 104 5.35 -10.91 -5.15
N GLN A 105 4.68 -10.88 -6.29
CA GLN A 105 3.82 -9.79 -6.69
C GLN A 105 2.34 -10.18 -6.54
N TYR A 106 1.58 -9.24 -6.00
CA TYR A 106 0.14 -9.34 -5.78
C TYR A 106 -0.58 -8.16 -6.41
N ILE A 107 -1.73 -8.42 -7.00
CA ILE A 107 -2.72 -7.39 -7.33
C ILE A 107 -3.50 -7.11 -6.05
N LEU A 108 -3.57 -5.85 -5.70
CA LEU A 108 -4.28 -5.35 -4.54
C LEU A 108 -5.54 -4.63 -5.03
N ILE A 109 -6.71 -5.06 -4.56
CA ILE A 109 -8.01 -4.55 -5.00
C ILE A 109 -8.83 -4.18 -3.77
N CYS A 110 -9.22 -2.91 -3.63
CA CYS A 110 -10.24 -2.50 -2.68
C CYS A 110 -11.53 -2.24 -3.45
N ARG A 111 -12.56 -3.03 -3.18
CA ARG A 111 -13.91 -2.78 -3.70
C ARG A 111 -14.70 -2.01 -2.68
N PHE A 112 -15.53 -1.09 -3.10
CA PHE A 112 -16.44 -0.36 -2.22
C PHE A 112 -17.74 -0.04 -2.94
N ARG A 113 -18.81 0.15 -2.17
CA ARG A 113 -20.10 0.58 -2.71
C ARG A 113 -20.06 2.09 -2.94
N ASP A 114 -20.28 2.49 -4.17
CA ASP A 114 -20.63 3.86 -4.53
C ASP A 114 -21.84 3.80 -5.47
N ILE A 115 -22.35 4.95 -5.90
CA ILE A 115 -23.49 5.07 -6.84
C ILE A 115 -23.31 4.19 -8.09
N LEU A 116 -22.07 3.86 -8.47
CA LEU A 116 -21.73 3.00 -9.60
C LEU A 116 -20.89 1.76 -9.26
N ALA A 117 -20.64 1.48 -7.97
CA ALA A 117 -19.55 0.63 -7.47
C ALA A 117 -18.15 1.14 -7.89
N GLY A 118 -17.19 1.05 -6.98
CA GLY A 118 -15.84 1.56 -7.21
C GLY A 118 -14.78 0.54 -6.83
N ASP A 119 -13.72 0.48 -7.64
CA ASP A 119 -12.55 -0.36 -7.40
C ASP A 119 -11.29 0.52 -7.35
N ILE A 120 -10.49 0.37 -6.28
CA ILE A 120 -9.15 0.93 -6.18
C ILE A 120 -8.17 -0.21 -6.43
N ASN A 121 -7.40 -0.12 -7.52
CA ASN A 121 -6.45 -1.14 -7.93
C ASN A 121 -5.02 -0.70 -7.64
N GLY A 122 -4.18 -1.65 -7.26
CA GLY A 122 -2.76 -1.44 -7.02
C GLY A 122 -1.97 -2.73 -7.14
N THR A 123 -0.67 -2.60 -6.93
CA THR A 123 0.29 -3.70 -6.94
C THR A 123 1.04 -3.72 -5.63
N LEU A 124 1.09 -4.86 -4.96
CA LEU A 124 1.91 -5.10 -3.78
C LEU A 124 3.05 -6.04 -4.15
N ASN A 125 4.28 -5.55 -4.04
CA ASN A 125 5.50 -6.30 -4.23
C ASN A 125 6.09 -6.65 -2.87
N VAL A 126 6.13 -7.93 -2.52
CA VAL A 126 6.69 -8.43 -1.26
C VAL A 126 8.05 -9.06 -1.54
N GLY A 127 9.12 -8.47 -1.03
CA GLY A 127 10.46 -9.06 -1.08
C GLY A 127 11.07 -9.23 -2.46
N THR A 128 10.49 -8.64 -3.50
CA THR A 128 11.03 -8.77 -4.87
C THR A 128 12.22 -7.87 -5.12
N GLY A 129 12.64 -7.06 -4.14
CA GLY A 129 13.73 -6.09 -4.26
C GLY A 129 13.39 -4.97 -5.24
N THR A 130 13.64 -3.72 -4.86
CA THR A 130 13.98 -2.73 -5.86
C THR A 130 15.41 -3.05 -6.27
N GLU A 131 15.61 -3.80 -7.35
CA GLU A 131 16.95 -3.96 -7.93
C GLU A 131 17.49 -2.56 -8.20
N ASP A 132 18.50 -2.13 -7.44
CA ASP A 132 19.24 -0.90 -7.75
C ASP A 132 19.98 -1.17 -9.09
N PRO A 133 19.72 -0.43 -10.17
CA PRO A 133 20.39 -0.65 -11.44
C PRO A 133 21.89 -0.30 -11.40
N ARG A 134 22.45 0.10 -10.26
CA ARG A 134 23.88 0.34 -10.07
C ARG A 134 24.63 -0.92 -9.64
N GLY A 135 24.48 -1.98 -10.41
CA GLY A 135 25.43 -3.10 -10.44
C GLY A 135 26.68 -2.72 -11.23
N ASP A 136 27.42 -1.71 -10.77
CA ASP A 136 28.77 -1.42 -11.25
C ASP A 136 29.72 -2.45 -10.62
N ALA A 137 29.86 -3.60 -11.28
CA ALA A 137 30.94 -4.54 -11.02
C ALA A 137 31.72 -4.72 -12.32
N ASN A 138 32.59 -3.73 -12.55
CA ASN A 138 33.75 -3.79 -13.41
C ASN A 138 34.53 -5.09 -13.17
N VAL A 139 34.24 -6.14 -13.97
CA VAL A 139 35.12 -7.30 -14.06
C VAL A 139 36.24 -6.94 -15.03
N SER A 140 37.30 -6.36 -14.48
CA SER A 140 38.62 -6.45 -15.09
C SER A 140 39.20 -7.83 -14.77
N VAL A 141 39.36 -8.66 -15.79
CA VAL A 141 40.39 -9.71 -15.87
C VAL A 141 41.00 -9.65 -17.27
#